data_AF-A0A8T6FXJ8-F1
#
_entry.id   AF-A0A8T6FXJ8-F1
#
_cell.length_a   1.000
_cell.length_b   1.000
_cell.length_c   1.000
_cell.angle_alpha   90.00
_cell.angle_beta   90.00
_cell.angle_gamma   90.00
#
_symmetry.space_group_name_H-M   'P 1'
#
loop_
_entity.id
_entity.type
_entity.pdbx_description
1 polymer ?
#
loop_
_entity_poly.entity_id
_entity_poly.type
_entity_poly.pdbx_seq_one_letter_code
_entity_poly.pdbx_strand_id
1 'polypeptide(L)'
;MRRRNVLTGLACGAAAVGLSACGQSLVGRQSTGVATVDVNELPVLGKAPELIDTTWINSEPLTLAGFRGKSAVGLAFWTYG
;
A
#
# COMPACT_ATOMS: atom_id res chain seq x y z
N MET A 1 -48.61 -46.49 19.63
CA MET A 1 -48.86 -45.75 18.37
C MET A 1 -47.53 -45.31 17.78
N ARG A 2 -47.33 -45.50 16.46
CA ARG A 2 -46.52 -44.72 15.48
C ARG A 2 -45.48 -43.73 16.06
N ARG A 3 -44.19 -43.68 15.69
CA ARG A 3 -43.51 -43.96 14.41
C ARG A 3 -41.99 -44.19 14.62
N ARG A 4 -41.43 -44.95 13.68
CA ARG A 4 -40.00 -45.15 13.37
C ARG A 4 -39.38 -43.88 12.76
N ASN A 5 -38.07 -43.71 12.98
CA ASN A 5 -37.01 -43.28 12.03
C ASN A 5 -35.72 -43.13 12.85
N VAL A 6 -34.89 -44.16 13.03
CA VAL A 6 -33.81 -44.61 12.13
C VAL A 6 -33.14 -43.45 11.40
N LEU A 7 -31.94 -43.07 11.84
CA LEU A 7 -30.70 -43.18 11.07
C LEU A 7 -29.50 -42.74 11.94
N THR A 8 -28.62 -43.71 12.20
CA THR A 8 -27.14 -43.60 12.09
C THR A 8 -26.53 -42.28 12.59
N GLY A 9 -25.87 -42.22 13.73
CA GLY A 9 -24.72 -43.04 14.09
C GLY A 9 -23.49 -42.56 13.31
N LEU A 10 -22.62 -41.76 13.94
CA LEU A 10 -21.18 -42.00 13.92
C LEU A 10 -20.46 -41.07 14.91
N ALA A 11 -19.74 -41.72 15.83
CA ALA A 11 -18.51 -41.29 16.48
C ALA A 11 -18.49 -39.94 17.21
N CYS A 12 -18.68 -40.06 18.52
CA CYS A 12 -17.85 -39.40 19.52
C CYS A 12 -16.36 -39.52 19.14
N GLY A 13 -15.66 -38.39 19.07
CA GLY A 13 -14.22 -38.33 18.81
C GLY A 13 -13.69 -36.96 19.17
N ALA A 14 -13.27 -36.81 20.42
CA ALA A 14 -12.77 -35.59 21.04
C ALA A 14 -11.55 -34.97 20.32
N ALA A 15 -11.48 -33.64 20.26
CA ALA A 15 -10.25 -32.88 20.55
C ALA A 15 -10.49 -31.35 20.55
N ALA A 16 -9.98 -30.73 21.62
CA ALA A 16 -9.49 -29.37 21.73
C ALA A 16 -10.45 -28.19 21.49
N VAL A 17 -10.91 -27.67 22.63
CA VAL A 17 -11.11 -26.24 22.86
C VAL A 17 -9.92 -25.46 22.30
N GLY A 18 -10.16 -24.67 21.26
CA GLY A 18 -9.18 -23.81 20.62
C GLY A 18 -9.88 -22.59 20.04
N LEU A 19 -10.62 -21.85 20.86
CA LEU A 19 -11.02 -20.47 20.52
C LEU A 19 -9.73 -19.62 20.43
N SER A 20 -9.12 -19.57 19.26
CA SER A 20 -8.11 -18.56 18.96
C SER A 20 -8.83 -17.28 18.54
N ALA A 21 -9.25 -16.51 19.53
CA ALA A 21 -9.57 -15.10 19.33
C ALA A 21 -8.24 -14.36 19.07
N CYS A 22 -7.90 -14.12 17.80
CA CYS A 22 -6.84 -13.18 17.47
C CYS A 22 -7.30 -11.79 17.93
N GLY A 23 -6.61 -11.31 18.96
CA GLY A 23 -6.91 -10.07 19.67
C GLY A 23 -6.90 -8.85 18.77
N GLN A 24 -7.82 -7.93 19.07
CA GLN A 24 -7.74 -6.56 18.64
C GLN A 24 -6.59 -5.87 19.39
N SER A 25 -5.58 -5.39 18.65
CA SER A 25 -4.86 -4.18 19.00
C SER A 25 -3.95 -3.76 17.84
N LEU A 26 -4.46 -2.87 16.99
CA LEU A 26 -3.61 -1.88 16.34
C LEU A 26 -3.99 -0.51 16.90
N VAL A 27 -3.50 -0.22 18.10
CA VAL A 27 -3.19 1.16 18.46
C VAL A 27 -1.99 1.53 17.59
N GLY A 28 -2.28 2.05 16.40
CA GLY A 28 -1.28 2.67 15.54
C GLY A 28 -0.73 3.89 16.26
N ARG A 29 0.42 3.70 16.92
CA ARG A 29 1.23 4.77 17.48
C ARG A 29 1.57 5.74 16.34
N GLN A 30 0.90 6.88 16.27
CA GLN A 30 1.41 8.01 15.49
C GLN A 30 2.71 8.45 16.16
N SER A 31 3.82 7.92 15.67
CA SER A 31 5.12 8.50 15.91
C SER A 31 5.12 9.86 15.24
N THR A 32 4.81 10.91 16.00
CA THR A 32 5.31 12.27 15.73
C THR A 32 6.80 12.27 16.02
N GLY A 33 7.55 11.45 15.29
CA GLY A 33 9.00 11.54 15.23
C GLY A 33 9.29 12.74 14.36
N VAL A 34 9.84 13.80 14.95
CA VAL A 34 10.60 14.78 14.17
C VAL A 34 11.74 13.98 13.55
N ALA A 35 11.58 13.62 12.28
CA ALA A 35 12.62 12.95 11.52
C ALA A 35 13.80 13.93 11.45
N THR A 36 14.91 13.55 12.11
CA THR A 36 16.19 14.24 11.91
C THR A 36 16.55 14.04 10.43
N VAL A 37 16.53 15.13 9.65
CA VAL A 37 16.90 15.10 8.24
C VAL A 37 18.39 14.79 8.17
N ASP A 38 18.74 13.56 7.79
CA ASP A 38 20.12 13.24 7.43
C ASP A 38 20.45 13.97 6.13
N VAL A 39 21.34 14.95 6.21
CA VAL A 39 21.76 15.77 5.08
C VAL A 39 22.58 15.00 4.03
N ASN A 40 22.98 13.77 4.32
CA ASN A 40 23.65 12.89 3.36
C ASN A 40 22.69 11.99 2.57
N GLU A 41 21.41 11.92 2.97
CA GLU A 41 20.38 11.16 2.28
C GLU A 41 19.47 12.08 1.45
N LEU A 42 18.97 11.58 0.33
CA LEU A 42 18.01 12.32 -0.49
C LEU A 42 16.63 12.30 0.21
N PRO A 43 16.04 13.48 0.49
CA PRO A 43 14.75 13.53 1.16
C PRO A 43 13.64 12.99 0.27
N VAL A 44 12.76 12.15 0.85
CA VAL A 44 11.55 11.67 0.17
C VAL A 44 10.41 12.65 0.43
N LEU A 45 10.08 13.47 -0.57
CA LEU A 45 9.06 14.53 -0.47
C LEU A 45 7.66 14.09 -0.93
N GLY A 46 7.43 12.78 -1.03
CA GLY A 46 6.18 12.21 -1.53
C GLY A 46 6.15 12.04 -3.04
N LYS A 47 4.94 11.86 -3.60
CA LYS A 47 4.75 11.58 -5.03
C LYS A 47 4.92 12.86 -5.84
N ALA A 48 5.76 12.81 -6.88
CA ALA A 48 5.87 13.88 -7.86
C ALA A 48 4.51 14.17 -8.53
N PRO A 49 4.05 15.43 -8.56
CA PRO A 49 2.86 15.86 -9.31
C PRO A 49 3.01 15.61 -10.80
N GLU A 50 1.90 15.36 -11.50
CA GLU A 50 1.92 15.08 -12.95
C GLU A 50 2.16 16.34 -13.78
N LEU A 51 2.73 16.19 -14.98
CA LEU A 51 2.89 17.27 -15.94
C LEU A 51 1.57 17.47 -16.69
N ILE A 52 0.99 18.68 -16.59
CA ILE A 52 -0.36 18.98 -17.11
C ILE A 52 -0.35 19.95 -18.30
N ASP A 53 0.81 20.43 -18.72
CA ASP A 53 0.92 21.39 -19.81
C ASP A 53 0.60 20.76 -21.17
N THR A 54 -0.04 21.55 -22.03
CA THR A 54 -0.47 21.13 -23.37
C THR A 54 0.54 21.46 -24.46
N THR A 55 1.51 22.34 -24.17
CA THR A 55 2.50 22.79 -25.14
C THR A 55 3.83 22.07 -24.92
N TRP A 56 4.30 21.38 -25.95
CA TRP A 56 5.54 20.62 -25.93
C TRP A 56 6.39 21.00 -27.14
N ILE A 57 7.70 21.03 -26.94
CA ILE A 57 8.68 21.37 -27.98
C ILE A 57 9.65 20.18 -28.08
N ASN A 58 9.97 19.77 -29.30
CA ASN A 58 10.91 18.67 -29.61
C ASN A 58 10.47 17.26 -29.19
N SER A 59 9.25 17.07 -28.70
CA SER A 59 8.70 15.76 -28.38
C SER A 59 7.17 15.75 -28.40
N GLU A 60 6.61 14.54 -28.42
CA GLU A 60 5.24 14.33 -27.95
C GLU A 60 5.13 14.60 -26.44
N PRO A 61 3.91 14.82 -25.90
CA PRO A 61 3.70 15.00 -24.47
C PRO A 61 4.27 13.84 -23.64
N LEU A 62 5.01 14.19 -22.58
CA LEU A 62 5.61 13.22 -21.68
C LEU A 62 4.80 13.10 -20.38
N THR A 63 4.80 11.90 -19.80
CA THR A 63 4.19 11.63 -18.49
C THR A 63 5.24 11.12 -17.52
N LEU A 64 5.12 11.46 -16.24
CA LEU A 64 6.01 10.91 -15.20
C LEU A 64 5.83 9.40 -15.05
N ALA A 65 4.64 8.89 -15.37
CA ALA A 65 4.38 7.45 -15.43
C ALA A 65 5.26 6.75 -16.49
N GLY A 66 5.44 7.35 -17.66
CA GLY A 66 6.29 6.83 -18.74
C GLY A 66 7.79 6.75 -18.40
N PHE A 67 8.22 7.41 -17.31
CA PHE A 67 9.59 7.37 -16.83
C PHE A 67 9.80 6.51 -15.58
N ARG A 68 8.76 5.82 -15.09
CA ARG A 68 8.92 4.89 -13.96
C ARG A 68 9.94 3.80 -14.29
N GLY A 69 10.79 3.48 -13.33
CA GLY A 69 11.90 2.53 -13.50
C GLY A 69 13.19 3.15 -14.08
N LYS A 70 13.17 4.43 -14.48
CA LYS A 70 14.42 5.16 -14.78
C LYS A 70 15.04 5.73 -13.50
N SER A 71 16.37 5.76 -13.45
CA SER A 71 17.15 6.05 -12.24
C SER A 71 16.90 7.44 -11.67
N ALA A 72 16.65 8.45 -12.50
CA ALA A 72 16.27 9.80 -12.07
C ALA A 72 15.62 10.56 -13.24
N VAL A 73 14.67 11.44 -12.90
CA VAL A 73 14.10 12.43 -13.84
C VAL A 73 14.32 13.81 -13.23
N GLY A 74 15.13 14.63 -13.89
CA GLY A 74 15.35 16.02 -13.51
C GLY A 74 14.35 16.95 -14.20
N LEU A 75 13.71 17.84 -13.44
CA LEU A 75 12.87 18.91 -13.97
C LEU A 75 13.61 20.24 -13.81
N ALA A 76 13.66 21.03 -14.88
CA ALA A 76 14.32 22.33 -14.88
C ALA A 76 13.34 23.40 -15.36
N PHE A 77 13.15 24.43 -14.54
CA PHE A 77 12.36 25.61 -14.87
C PHE A 77 13.31 26.75 -15.25
N TRP A 78 13.15 27.32 -16.44
CA TRP A 78 14.04 28.34 -17.00
C TRP A 78 13.28 29.31 -17.91
N THR A 79 13.92 30.44 -18.26
CA THR A 79 13.38 31.45 -19.19
C THR A 79 14.44 31.78 -20.25
N TYR A 80 14.02 32.26 -21.42
CA TYR A 80 14.90 32.42 -22.59
C TYR A 80 15.83 33.65 -22.58
N GLY A 81 15.63 34.59 -21.64
CA GLY A 81 16.42 35.83 -21.55
C GLY A 81 15.92 36.94 -22.46
#